data_AF-A0A0G0HG22-F1
#
_entry.id   AF-A0A0G0HG22-F1
#
_cell.length_a   1.000
_cell.length_b   1.000
_cell.length_c   1.000
_cell.angle_alpha   90.00
_cell.angle_beta   90.00
_cell.angle_gamma   90.00
#
_symmetry.space_group_name_H-M   'P 1'
#
loop_
_entity.id
_entity.type
_entity.pdbx_description
1 polymer ?
#
loop_
_entity_poly.entity_id
_entity_poly.type
_entity_poly.pdbx_seq_one_letter_code
_entity_poly.pdbx_strand_id
1 'polypeptide(L)'
;MNLFENESENLRRRSAENVEAAAEAREKKESVEDKKAAARERVELVSREIKSTKQQIQNILANMQQVVKAVQAIRAQLQLSDDGIPAVEQDKKTVESLQKKLAGLRSELTDLRSALEQEEARELREQGFEGSEIELEAAAKTQAQALLQKLGLE
;
A
#
# COMPACT_ATOMS: atom_id res chain seq x y z
N MET A 1 -41.59 4.56 -48.40
CA MET A 1 -41.21 4.34 -46.99
C MET A 1 -41.55 5.61 -46.23
N ASN A 2 -42.31 5.48 -45.13
CA ASN A 2 -42.83 6.62 -44.39
C ASN A 2 -41.75 7.21 -43.47
N LEU A 3 -41.68 8.54 -43.42
CA LEU A 3 -40.74 9.29 -42.55
C LEU A 3 -40.86 8.90 -41.07
N PHE A 4 -42.07 8.57 -40.63
CA PHE A 4 -42.43 8.17 -39.27
C PHE A 4 -41.84 6.81 -38.84
N GLU A 5 -41.73 5.86 -39.76
CA GLU A 5 -41.12 4.55 -39.46
C GLU A 5 -39.60 4.69 -39.24
N ASN A 6 -38.97 5.58 -40.00
CA ASN A 6 -37.53 5.84 -39.96
C ASN A 6 -37.08 6.58 -38.68
N GLU A 7 -37.91 7.49 -38.14
CA GLU A 7 -37.65 8.11 -36.83
C GLU A 7 -37.79 7.12 -35.68
N SER A 8 -38.77 6.21 -35.75
CA SER A 8 -39.00 5.20 -34.71
C SER A 8 -37.87 4.16 -34.63
N GLU A 9 -37.28 3.77 -35.77
CA GLU A 9 -36.08 2.91 -35.79
C GLU A 9 -34.84 3.64 -35.26
N ASN A 10 -34.66 4.91 -35.61
CA ASN A 10 -33.53 5.71 -35.10
C ASN A 10 -33.60 5.94 -33.59
N LEU A 11 -34.79 6.15 -33.02
CA LEU A 11 -34.98 6.25 -31.57
C LEU A 11 -34.68 4.94 -30.85
N ARG A 12 -35.07 3.79 -31.44
CA ARG A 12 -34.78 2.46 -30.88
C ARG A 12 -33.29 2.13 -30.94
N ARG A 13 -32.60 2.47 -32.04
CA ARG A 13 -31.13 2.33 -32.15
C ARG A 13 -30.39 3.20 -31.12
N ARG A 14 -30.73 4.48 -31.01
CA ARG A 14 -30.14 5.38 -29.99
C ARG A 14 -30.40 4.91 -28.56
N SER A 15 -31.58 4.34 -28.30
CA SER A 15 -31.89 3.77 -26.99
C SER A 15 -31.05 2.53 -26.68
N ALA A 16 -30.77 1.67 -27.66
CA ALA A 16 -29.92 0.50 -27.47
C ALA A 16 -28.45 0.90 -27.25
N GLU A 17 -27.93 1.83 -28.06
CA GLU A 17 -26.57 2.38 -27.92
C GLU A 17 -26.35 3.07 -26.57
N ASN A 18 -27.35 3.81 -26.06
CA ASN A 18 -27.28 4.43 -24.74
C ASN A 18 -27.30 3.41 -23.59
N VAL A 19 -28.02 2.30 -23.75
CA VAL A 19 -28.05 1.22 -22.74
C VAL A 19 -26.73 0.46 -22.72
N GLU A 20 -26.15 0.22 -23.90
CA GLU A 20 -24.84 -0.44 -24.04
C GLU A 20 -23.71 0.44 -23.49
N ALA A 21 -23.69 1.74 -23.81
CA ALA A 21 -22.75 2.71 -23.24
C ALA A 21 -22.90 2.84 -21.71
N ALA A 22 -24.13 2.77 -21.18
CA ALA A 22 -24.37 2.78 -19.74
C ALA A 22 -23.90 1.49 -19.05
N ALA A 23 -24.00 0.34 -19.73
CA ALA A 23 -23.47 -0.94 -19.23
C ALA A 23 -21.94 -0.94 -19.23
N GLU A 24 -21.30 -0.49 -20.31
CA GLU A 24 -19.83 -0.35 -20.38
C GLU A 24 -19.27 0.62 -19.33
N ALA A 25 -19.97 1.73 -19.09
CA ALA A 25 -19.59 2.71 -18.06
C ALA A 25 -19.73 2.14 -16.65
N ARG A 26 -20.69 1.23 -16.42
CA ARG A 26 -20.85 0.52 -15.13
C ARG A 26 -19.73 -0.51 -14.92
N GLU A 27 -19.45 -1.35 -15.90
CA GLU A 27 -18.34 -2.34 -15.82
C GLU A 27 -16.98 -1.65 -15.61
N LYS A 28 -16.72 -0.55 -16.31
CA LYS A 28 -15.47 0.22 -16.11
C LYS A 28 -15.36 0.79 -14.69
N LYS A 29 -16.46 1.28 -14.11
CA LYS A 29 -16.49 1.81 -12.73
C LYS A 29 -16.26 0.70 -11.70
N GLU A 30 -16.93 -0.44 -11.85
CA GLU A 30 -16.77 -1.60 -10.98
C GLU A 30 -15.30 -2.08 -11.00
N SER A 31 -14.69 -2.15 -12.19
CA SER A 31 -13.27 -2.52 -12.34
C SER A 31 -12.29 -1.54 -11.68
N VAL A 32 -12.60 -0.24 -11.63
CA VAL A 32 -11.72 0.77 -11.02
C VAL A 32 -11.85 0.74 -9.50
N GLU A 33 -13.07 0.60 -8.97
CA GLU A 33 -13.30 0.45 -7.53
C GLU A 33 -12.63 -0.82 -7.00
N ASP A 34 -12.69 -1.94 -7.74
CA ASP A 34 -12.02 -3.19 -7.37
C ASP A 34 -10.50 -3.04 -7.31
N LYS A 35 -9.90 -2.33 -8.27
CA LYS A 35 -8.45 -2.05 -8.28
C LYS A 35 -8.03 -1.18 -7.10
N LYS A 36 -8.83 -0.16 -6.78
CA LYS A 36 -8.61 0.68 -5.60
C LYS A 36 -8.76 -0.13 -4.31
N ALA A 37 -9.75 -1.01 -4.22
CA ALA A 37 -9.94 -1.89 -3.06
C ALA A 37 -8.74 -2.83 -2.88
N ALA A 38 -8.27 -3.47 -3.94
CA ALA A 38 -7.10 -4.35 -3.92
C ALA A 38 -5.81 -3.60 -3.54
N ALA A 39 -5.59 -2.40 -4.10
CA ALA A 39 -4.46 -1.55 -3.74
C ALA A 39 -4.50 -1.14 -2.25
N ARG A 40 -5.69 -0.79 -1.74
CA ARG A 40 -5.90 -0.47 -0.32
C ARG A 40 -5.58 -1.65 0.59
N GLU A 41 -6.10 -2.84 0.28
CA GLU A 41 -5.82 -4.06 1.04
C GLU A 41 -4.31 -4.35 1.05
N ARG A 42 -3.65 -4.20 -0.11
CA ARG A 42 -2.21 -4.42 -0.20
C ARG A 42 -1.41 -3.43 0.66
N VAL A 43 -1.77 -2.14 0.62
CA VAL A 43 -1.12 -1.11 1.45
C VAL A 43 -1.34 -1.39 2.94
N GLU A 44 -2.52 -1.85 3.33
CA GLU A 44 -2.80 -2.24 4.71
C GLU A 44 -1.95 -3.43 5.16
N LEU A 45 -1.86 -4.48 4.34
CA LEU A 45 -1.04 -5.65 4.61
C LEU A 45 0.45 -5.28 4.76
N VAL A 46 1.00 -4.55 3.79
CA VAL A 46 2.40 -4.11 3.80
C VAL A 46 2.69 -3.27 5.05
N SER A 47 1.77 -2.39 5.44
CA SER A 47 1.96 -1.56 6.63
C SER A 47 1.89 -2.35 7.93
N ARG A 48 1.00 -3.35 8.04
CA ARG A 48 0.97 -4.29 9.17
C ARG A 48 2.27 -5.09 9.23
N GLU A 49 2.78 -5.54 8.09
CA GLU A 49 4.07 -6.23 8.02
C GLU A 49 5.24 -5.35 8.46
N ILE A 50 5.25 -4.07 8.09
CA ILE A 50 6.24 -3.09 8.55
C ILE A 50 6.20 -2.97 10.09
N LYS A 51 5.00 -2.80 10.66
CA LYS A 51 4.81 -2.70 12.13
C LYS A 51 5.30 -3.96 12.83
N SER A 52 4.89 -5.14 12.35
CA SER A 52 5.31 -6.44 12.89
C SER A 52 6.83 -6.64 12.80
N THR A 53 7.43 -6.35 11.64
CA THR A 53 8.88 -6.51 11.42
C THR A 53 9.69 -5.59 12.33
N LYS A 54 9.25 -4.34 12.53
CA LYS A 54 9.87 -3.42 13.50
C LYS A 54 9.80 -3.97 14.93
N GLN A 55 8.66 -4.49 15.34
CA GLN A 55 8.51 -5.07 16.68
C GLN A 55 9.42 -6.29 16.87
N GLN A 56 9.53 -7.15 15.85
CA GLN A 56 10.44 -8.29 15.88
C GLN A 56 11.90 -7.85 16.07
N ILE A 57 12.35 -6.84 15.33
CA ILE A 57 13.71 -6.27 15.50
C ILE A 57 13.92 -5.75 16.93
N GLN A 58 12.97 -4.99 17.46
CA GLN A 58 13.07 -4.45 18.83
C GLN A 58 13.16 -5.56 19.88
N ASN A 59 12.32 -6.59 19.74
CA ASN A 59 12.32 -7.73 20.66
C ASN A 59 13.65 -8.49 20.62
N ILE A 60 14.20 -8.73 19.42
CA ILE A 60 15.49 -9.41 19.27
C ILE A 60 16.60 -8.58 19.91
N LEU A 61 16.65 -7.27 19.65
CA LEU A 61 17.66 -6.39 20.24
C LEU A 61 17.57 -6.35 21.77
N ALA A 62 16.37 -6.30 22.34
CA ALA A 62 16.16 -6.36 23.77
C ALA A 62 16.66 -7.69 24.37
N ASN A 63 16.32 -8.82 23.74
CA ASN A 63 16.76 -10.14 24.17
C ASN A 63 18.29 -10.29 24.07
N MET A 64 18.90 -9.82 22.98
CA MET A 64 20.36 -9.83 22.81
C MET A 64 21.06 -9.09 23.96
N GLN A 65 20.58 -7.90 24.34
CA GLN A 65 21.16 -7.14 25.44
C GLN A 65 21.04 -7.88 26.78
N GLN A 66 19.92 -8.56 27.02
CA GLN A 66 19.74 -9.37 28.23
C GLN A 66 20.69 -10.56 28.25
N VAL A 67 20.83 -11.28 27.13
CA VAL A 67 21.76 -12.41 26.99
C VAL A 67 23.20 -11.97 27.19
N VAL A 68 23.63 -10.85 26.57
CA VAL A 68 24.97 -10.30 26.76
C VAL A 68 25.25 -10.02 28.23
N LYS A 69 24.34 -9.32 28.92
CA LYS A 69 24.49 -9.02 30.35
C LYS A 69 24.56 -10.28 31.21
N ALA A 70 23.69 -11.26 30.95
CA ALA A 70 23.66 -12.51 31.69
C ALA A 70 24.94 -13.32 31.50
N VAL A 71 25.41 -13.46 30.26
CA VAL A 71 26.65 -14.18 29.96
C VAL A 71 27.87 -13.49 30.56
N GLN A 72 27.94 -12.16 30.48
CA GLN A 72 29.02 -11.39 31.12
C GLN A 72 29.03 -11.56 32.65
N ALA A 73 27.87 -11.54 33.30
CA ALA A 73 27.76 -11.78 34.73
C ALA A 73 28.23 -13.19 35.12
N ILE A 74 27.82 -14.22 34.36
CA ILE A 74 28.25 -15.61 34.58
C ILE A 74 29.75 -15.75 34.37
N ARG A 75 30.30 -15.16 33.30
CA ARG A 75 31.75 -15.20 33.02
C ARG A 75 32.57 -14.51 34.11
N ALA A 76 32.12 -13.36 34.61
CA ALA A 76 32.77 -12.67 35.71
C ALA A 76 32.78 -13.52 36.99
N GLN A 77 31.68 -14.21 37.30
CA GLN A 77 31.60 -15.13 38.44
C GLN A 77 32.55 -16.33 38.30
N LEU A 78 32.72 -16.83 37.07
CA LEU A 78 33.56 -18.00 36.77
C LEU A 78 34.99 -17.63 36.34
N GLN A 79 35.35 -16.34 36.33
CA GLN A 79 36.63 -15.82 35.84
C GLN A 79 36.98 -16.31 34.42
N LEU A 80 35.96 -16.47 33.57
CA LEU A 80 36.11 -16.89 32.19
C LEU A 80 36.45 -15.72 31.27
N SER A 81 37.20 -16.01 30.20
CA SER A 81 37.52 -15.06 29.14
C SER A 81 36.27 -14.64 28.36
N ASP A 82 36.29 -13.42 27.81
CA ASP A 82 35.17 -12.88 27.04
C ASP A 82 35.28 -13.30 25.56
N ASP A 83 35.06 -14.58 25.30
CA ASP A 83 34.94 -15.10 23.93
C ASP A 83 33.55 -14.75 23.38
N GLY A 84 33.38 -14.32 22.13
CA GLY A 84 32.06 -13.87 21.63
C GLY A 84 30.88 -14.83 21.92
N ILE A 85 29.65 -14.31 21.92
CA ILE A 85 28.44 -15.12 22.21
C ILE A 85 27.81 -15.56 20.89
N PRO A 86 27.88 -16.85 20.49
CA PRO A 86 27.42 -17.29 19.18
C PRO A 86 25.93 -17.00 18.89
N ALA A 87 25.07 -17.09 19.92
CA ALA A 87 23.66 -16.74 19.81
C ALA A 87 23.45 -15.26 19.44
N VAL A 88 24.27 -14.36 20.00
CA VAL A 88 24.22 -12.92 19.69
C VAL A 88 24.64 -12.67 18.25
N GLU A 89 25.63 -13.41 17.72
CA GLU A 89 26.03 -13.31 16.31
C GLU A 89 24.94 -13.82 15.35
N GLN A 90 24.21 -14.87 15.73
CA GLN A 90 23.05 -15.33 14.95
C GLN A 90 21.90 -14.32 14.96
N ASP A 91 21.61 -13.74 16.12
CA ASP A 91 20.58 -12.70 16.26
C ASP A 91 20.94 -11.44 15.47
N LYS A 92 22.21 -11.03 15.42
CA LYS A 92 22.68 -9.94 14.55
C LYS A 92 22.34 -10.20 13.07
N LYS A 93 22.65 -11.39 12.56
CA LYS A 93 22.32 -11.77 11.17
C LYS A 93 20.82 -11.76 10.93
N THR A 94 20.03 -12.18 11.91
CA THR A 94 18.57 -12.16 11.84
C THR A 94 18.05 -10.72 11.78
N VAL A 95 18.60 -9.82 12.60
CA VAL A 95 18.27 -8.38 12.56
C VAL A 95 18.63 -7.78 11.21
N GLU A 96 19.80 -8.08 10.65
CA GLU A 96 20.20 -7.60 9.31
C GLU A 96 19.21 -8.07 8.22
N SER A 97 18.78 -9.33 8.27
CA SER A 97 17.78 -9.87 7.36
C SER A 97 16.44 -9.14 7.48
N LEU A 98 15.97 -8.93 8.71
CA LEU A 98 14.73 -8.19 8.97
C LEU A 98 14.82 -6.72 8.56
N GLN A 99 16.00 -6.08 8.69
CA GLN A 99 16.23 -4.72 8.21
C GLN A 99 16.14 -4.64 6.69
N LYS A 100 16.71 -5.62 5.96
CA LYS A 100 16.55 -5.72 4.51
C LYS A 100 15.08 -5.93 4.11
N LYS A 101 14.37 -6.82 4.81
CA LYS A 101 12.92 -7.01 4.58
C LYS A 101 12.16 -5.71 4.81
N LEU A 102 12.45 -4.99 5.90
CA LEU A 102 11.82 -3.72 6.23
C LEU A 102 12.07 -2.64 5.16
N ALA A 103 13.29 -2.59 4.59
CA ALA A 103 13.60 -1.70 3.49
C ALA A 103 12.78 -2.03 2.24
N GLY A 104 12.65 -3.33 1.90
CA GLY A 104 11.81 -3.79 0.80
C GLY A 104 10.33 -3.41 0.98
N LEU A 105 9.77 -3.68 2.16
CA LEU A 105 8.38 -3.32 2.48
C LEU A 105 8.14 -1.80 2.43
N ARG A 106 9.12 -0.99 2.84
CA ARG A 106 9.03 0.48 2.73
C ARG A 106 9.06 0.98 1.29
N SER A 107 9.85 0.32 0.43
CA SER A 107 9.85 0.61 -1.01
C SER A 107 8.49 0.27 -1.60
N GLU A 108 7.99 -0.95 -1.34
CA GLU A 108 6.68 -1.38 -1.82
C GLU A 108 5.56 -0.44 -1.37
N LEU A 109 5.59 0.02 -0.12
CA LEU A 109 4.62 0.99 0.38
C LEU A 109 4.70 2.33 -0.37
N THR A 110 5.90 2.81 -0.68
CA THR A 110 6.10 4.04 -1.47
C THR A 110 5.56 3.88 -2.88
N ASP A 111 5.82 2.74 -3.52
CA ASP A 111 5.37 2.45 -4.87
C ASP A 111 3.84 2.36 -4.94
N LEU A 112 3.21 1.69 -3.97
CA LEU A 112 1.76 1.59 -3.87
C LEU A 112 1.10 2.96 -3.60
N ARG A 113 1.74 3.83 -2.81
CA ARG A 113 1.26 5.21 -2.60
C ARG A 113 1.28 6.00 -3.90
N SER A 114 2.39 5.94 -4.64
CA SER A 114 2.52 6.60 -5.95
C SER A 114 1.48 6.09 -6.95
N ALA A 115 1.25 4.77 -6.99
CA ALA A 115 0.20 4.19 -7.84
C ALA A 115 -1.20 4.68 -7.46
N LEU A 116 -1.50 4.77 -6.15
CA LEU A 116 -2.77 5.31 -5.67
C LEU A 116 -2.94 6.78 -6.06
N GLU A 117 -1.90 7.60 -5.89
CA GLU A 117 -1.91 9.02 -6.30
C GLU A 117 -2.19 9.18 -7.80
N GLN A 118 -1.60 8.33 -8.65
CA GLN A 118 -1.83 8.36 -10.10
C GLN A 118 -3.29 7.99 -10.46
N GLU A 119 -3.85 6.98 -9.80
CA GLU A 119 -5.26 6.60 -10.02
C GLU A 119 -6.24 7.67 -9.51
N GLU A 120 -5.97 8.31 -8.37
CA GLU A 120 -6.78 9.45 -7.89
C GLU A 120 -6.69 10.65 -8.86
N ALA A 121 -5.51 10.96 -9.39
CA ALA A 121 -5.34 12.02 -10.39
C ALA A 121 -6.10 11.72 -11.69
N ARG A 122 -6.07 10.45 -12.12
CA ARG A 122 -6.83 10.00 -13.28
C ARG A 122 -8.33 10.15 -13.08
N GLU A 123 -8.86 9.71 -11.93
CA GLU A 123 -10.29 9.85 -11.64
C GLU A 123 -10.72 11.31 -11.57
N LEU A 124 -9.92 12.18 -10.95
CA LEU A 124 -10.21 13.62 -10.91
C LEU A 124 -10.30 14.21 -12.32
N ARG A 125 -9.41 13.83 -13.25
CA ARG A 125 -9.52 14.23 -14.66
C ARG A 125 -10.80 13.71 -15.31
N GLU A 126 -11.13 12.44 -15.10
CA GLU A 126 -12.35 11.83 -15.66
C GLU A 126 -13.64 12.49 -15.10
N GLN A 127 -13.58 13.00 -13.86
CA GLN A 127 -14.66 13.76 -13.22
C GLN A 127 -14.73 15.24 -13.67
N GLY A 128 -13.83 15.67 -14.55
CA GLY A 128 -13.81 17.03 -15.07
C GLY A 128 -13.18 18.06 -14.13
N PHE A 129 -12.13 17.67 -13.40
CA PHE A 129 -11.39 18.59 -12.54
C PHE A 129 -11.00 19.88 -13.29
N GLU A 130 -11.47 21.01 -12.76
CA GLU A 130 -11.16 22.34 -13.28
C GLU A 130 -9.99 22.92 -12.49
N GLY A 131 -8.79 22.90 -13.07
CA GLY A 131 -7.58 23.42 -12.44
C GLY A 131 -6.33 23.15 -13.26
N SER A 132 -5.21 23.66 -12.78
CA SER A 132 -3.89 23.36 -13.33
C SER A 132 -3.45 21.93 -12.98
N GLU A 133 -2.50 21.39 -13.74
CA GLU A 133 -1.91 20.08 -13.47
C GLU A 133 -1.31 19.98 -12.05
N ILE A 134 -0.75 21.08 -11.54
CA ILE A 134 -0.18 21.14 -10.18
C ILE A 134 -1.29 21.00 -9.12
N GLU A 135 -2.43 21.64 -9.33
CA GLU A 135 -3.58 21.55 -8.42
C GLU A 135 -4.22 20.16 -8.45
N LEU A 136 -4.23 19.52 -9.63
CA LEU A 136 -4.68 18.14 -9.79
C LEU A 136 -3.79 17.17 -8.99
N GLU A 137 -2.47 17.26 -9.14
CA GLU A 137 -1.52 16.42 -8.40
C GLU A 137 -1.66 16.62 -6.88
N ALA A 138 -1.80 17.88 -6.43
CA ALA A 138 -2.01 18.18 -5.01
C ALA A 138 -3.34 17.62 -4.48
N ALA A 139 -4.42 17.71 -5.26
CA ALA A 139 -5.72 17.15 -4.90
C ALA A 139 -5.67 15.62 -4.84
N ALA A 140 -5.07 14.97 -5.84
CA ALA A 140 -4.89 13.51 -5.89
C ALA A 140 -4.08 13.00 -4.70
N LYS A 141 -2.97 13.68 -4.38
CA LYS A 141 -2.15 13.37 -3.20
C LYS A 141 -2.93 13.50 -1.90
N THR A 142 -3.74 14.55 -1.76
CA THR A 142 -4.57 14.76 -0.57
C THR A 142 -5.62 13.65 -0.43
N GLN A 143 -6.25 13.21 -1.53
CA GLN A 143 -7.22 12.12 -1.51
C GLN A 143 -6.57 10.76 -1.20
N ALA A 144 -5.43 10.46 -1.83
CA ALA A 144 -4.64 9.27 -1.53
C ALA A 144 -4.22 9.24 -0.06
N GLN A 145 -3.74 10.37 0.48
CA GLN A 145 -3.35 10.48 1.88
C GLN A 145 -4.53 10.31 2.84
N ALA A 146 -5.68 10.92 2.55
CA ALA A 146 -6.90 10.74 3.35
C ALA A 146 -7.37 9.28 3.37
N LEU A 147 -7.21 8.56 2.26
CA LEU A 147 -7.48 7.12 2.18
C LEU A 147 -6.53 6.32 3.08
N LEU A 148 -5.24 6.61 3.05
CA LEU A 148 -4.24 5.96 3.88
C LEU A 148 -4.47 6.22 5.39
N GLN A 149 -4.88 7.44 5.75
CA GLN A 149 -5.22 7.80 7.13
C GLN A 149 -6.45 7.04 7.64
N LYS A 150 -7.51 6.91 6.82
CA LYS A 150 -8.70 6.10 7.17
C LYS A 150 -8.36 4.64 7.44
N LEU A 151 -7.26 4.14 6.87
CA LEU A 151 -6.77 2.77 7.05
C LEU A 151 -5.80 2.62 8.23
N GLY A 152 -5.54 3.68 9.02
CA GLY A 152 -4.66 3.63 10.19
C GLY A 152 -3.17 3.46 9.85
N LEU A 153 -2.78 3.95 8.67
CA LEU A 153 -1.44 3.79 8.10
C LEU A 153 -0.56 5.04 8.25
N GLU A 154 -1.11 6.11 8.82
CA GLU A 154 -0.41 7.32 9.28
C GLU A 154 -0.95 7.80 10.63
#